data_AF-A0A8H3NBQ4-F1
#
_entry.id   AF-A0A8H3NBQ4-F1
#
_cell.length_a   1.000
_cell.length_b   1.000
_cell.length_c   1.000
_cell.angle_alpha   90.00
_cell.angle_beta   90.00
_cell.angle_gamma   90.00
#
_symmetry.space_group_name_H-M   'P 1'
#
loop_
_entity.id
_entity.type
_entity.pdbx_description
1 polymer ?
#
loop_
_entity_poly.entity_id
_entity_poly.type
_entity_poly.pdbx_seq_one_letter_code
_entity_poly.pdbx_strand_id
1 'polypeptide(L)'
;MAGRPEADIPTDVPPFARPLAPYIRTRQEALRIRQALTSYLRSQIDFADDDSENPNCHSQSHLTLCVPQDAVVNVKRIPAEFTGLRKEYLQALQANLAARREYYSLTEKVAPAKARTKGTKTESPSIDHSSELQTYLRLLRDRRRHAKLQVFQHYLQELKERDSNISERIGDRASQGQQIMSLEESDEECKSTGRDADDGIEVLVHKLERAVIRAKAQLDRERNLLEVLKSQLAPASTDVPPAVKVAALQRTRDELVQWVEEKLVSVGNADDAPVHDLSREEIEESARLVEDQKAQIAAQYVAYVEARKRLLDAASRACQPVAMASTKLSRQSVDLGKLAIGDRSPLDPLDVLSFTSENLLPLSKTQRALALQKNYLSGLLTKERSTTLRILNRLSDESHLLPEYPLLTHQPRFKHISSRHATSATGLPKPDEVVTLAESWAFASEAAARNEHQYIEEKLAEGQEAATDAEHVLQEVYNMFNQDLEETLRDQQSSEEDSNDIWASEARSTRSRTRATRSQQHPRGPWAKLNGQLGIAE
;
A
#
# COMPACT_ATOMS: atom_id res chain seq x y z
N MET A 1 31.34 -9.68 54.50
CA MET A 1 31.01 -11.07 54.88
C MET A 1 29.66 -11.05 55.61
N ALA A 2 28.58 -11.23 54.85
CA ALA A 2 27.26 -11.59 55.35
C ALA A 2 26.54 -12.22 54.15
N GLY A 3 26.33 -13.53 54.22
CA GLY A 3 25.77 -14.33 53.13
C GLY A 3 24.38 -13.85 52.77
N ARG A 4 24.15 -13.55 51.49
CA ARG A 4 22.80 -13.51 50.94
C ARG A 4 22.41 -14.94 50.57
N PRO A 5 21.21 -15.41 50.98
CA PRO A 5 20.74 -16.73 50.62
C PRO A 5 20.67 -16.85 49.10
N GLU A 6 21.21 -17.94 48.57
CA GLU A 6 21.06 -18.33 47.17
C GLU A 6 19.57 -18.42 46.88
N ALA A 7 19.06 -17.45 46.11
CA ALA A 7 17.69 -17.49 45.61
C ALA A 7 17.65 -18.59 44.54
N ASP A 8 16.75 -19.54 44.75
CA ASP A 8 16.48 -20.70 43.91
C ASP A 8 16.67 -20.38 42.42
N ILE A 9 17.73 -20.93 41.82
CA ILE A 9 18.01 -20.77 40.40
C ILE A 9 16.93 -21.54 39.66
N PRO A 10 16.05 -20.89 38.87
CA PRO A 10 15.09 -21.62 38.06
C PRO A 10 15.87 -22.48 37.06
N THR A 11 15.60 -23.79 37.07
CA THR A 11 16.35 -24.85 36.37
C THR A 11 16.30 -24.76 34.83
N ASP A 12 15.79 -23.67 34.27
CA ASP A 12 15.43 -23.51 32.86
C ASP A 12 16.22 -22.40 32.15
N VAL A 13 17.31 -21.90 32.76
CA VAL A 13 18.13 -20.83 32.17
C VAL A 13 19.29 -21.45 31.36
N PRO A 14 19.40 -21.18 30.05
CA PRO A 14 20.45 -21.73 29.20
C PRO A 14 21.85 -21.29 29.67
N PRO A 15 22.91 -22.08 29.40
CA PRO A 15 24.24 -21.88 29.98
C PRO A 15 24.84 -20.49 29.68
N PHE A 16 24.53 -19.90 28.52
CA PHE A 16 24.98 -18.56 28.14
C PHE A 16 24.31 -17.44 28.97
N ALA A 17 23.14 -17.70 29.55
CA ALA A 17 22.35 -16.74 30.33
C ALA A 17 22.57 -16.87 31.86
N ARG A 18 23.34 -17.86 32.31
CA ARG A 18 23.78 -18.00 33.72
C ARG A 18 24.40 -16.74 34.34
N PRO A 19 25.28 -15.98 33.66
CA PRO A 19 25.80 -14.72 34.23
C PRO A 19 24.73 -13.64 34.37
N LEU A 20 23.61 -13.75 33.64
CA LEU A 20 22.47 -12.84 33.72
C LEU A 20 21.40 -13.33 34.71
N ALA A 21 21.50 -14.55 35.24
CA ALA A 21 20.58 -15.12 36.22
C ALA A 21 20.23 -14.18 37.39
N PRO A 22 21.15 -13.43 38.03
CA PRO A 22 20.78 -12.50 39.11
C PRO A 22 19.92 -11.30 38.66
N TYR A 23 19.91 -11.02 37.35
CA TYR A 23 19.14 -9.94 36.71
C TYR A 23 17.88 -10.44 36.00
N ILE A 24 17.75 -11.75 35.78
CA ILE A 24 16.56 -12.38 35.21
C ILE A 24 15.54 -12.60 36.32
N ARG A 25 14.45 -11.85 36.28
CA ARG A 25 13.34 -11.95 37.25
C ARG A 25 12.18 -12.70 36.62
N THR A 26 11.51 -13.53 37.41
CA THR A 26 10.24 -14.14 36.99
C THR A 26 9.21 -13.05 36.67
N ARG A 27 8.24 -13.34 35.79
CA ARG A 27 7.18 -12.36 35.44
C ARG A 27 6.49 -11.81 36.68
N GLN A 28 6.27 -12.65 37.69
CA GLN A 28 5.61 -12.27 38.94
C GLN A 28 6.51 -11.36 39.80
N GLU A 29 7.80 -11.67 39.94
CA GLU A 29 8.75 -10.80 40.64
C GLU A 29 8.91 -9.45 39.95
N ALA A 30 9.04 -9.45 38.62
CA ALA A 30 9.14 -8.23 37.84
C ALA A 30 7.90 -7.34 38.02
N LEU A 31 6.70 -7.94 38.07
CA LEU A 31 5.46 -7.23 38.37
C LEU A 31 5.47 -6.65 39.80
N ARG A 32 5.84 -7.44 40.82
CA ARG A 32 5.94 -6.95 42.22
C ARG A 32 6.93 -5.80 42.36
N ILE A 33 8.09 -5.90 41.73
CA ILE A 33 9.11 -4.84 41.71
C ILE A 33 8.55 -3.57 41.04
N ARG A 34 7.89 -3.70 39.88
CA ARG A 34 7.24 -2.56 39.22
C ARG A 34 6.18 -1.92 40.12
N GLN A 35 5.33 -2.71 40.77
CA GLN A 35 4.32 -2.21 41.69
C GLN A 35 4.93 -1.39 42.83
N ALA A 36 5.96 -1.91 43.50
CA ALA A 36 6.66 -1.21 44.58
C ALA A 36 7.34 0.09 44.12
N LEU A 37 7.92 0.09 42.93
CA LEU A 37 8.54 1.28 42.35
C LEU A 37 7.51 2.33 41.95
N THR A 38 6.38 1.91 41.40
CA THR A 38 5.27 2.81 41.05
C THR A 38 4.62 3.42 42.29
N SER A 39 4.46 2.66 43.39
CA SER A 39 3.94 3.22 44.64
C SER A 39 4.90 4.24 45.25
N TYR A 40 6.21 3.98 45.21
CA TYR A 40 7.22 4.92 45.69
C TYR A 40 7.32 6.20 44.85
N LEU A 41 7.13 6.10 43.51
CA LEU A 41 7.03 7.30 42.66
C LEU A 41 5.76 8.10 42.95
N ARG A 42 4.63 7.41 43.17
CA ARG A 42 3.36 8.04 43.48
C ARG A 42 3.35 8.75 44.82
N SER A 43 4.05 8.26 45.84
CA SER A 43 4.11 8.96 47.14
C SER A 43 4.73 10.35 47.07
N GLN A 44 5.46 10.64 45.99
CA GLN A 44 6.06 11.95 45.69
C GLN A 44 5.11 12.90 44.93
N ILE A 45 3.95 12.42 44.49
CA ILE A 45 2.98 13.18 43.71
C ILE A 45 1.72 13.37 44.55
N ASP A 46 1.27 14.62 44.67
CA ASP A 46 0.03 14.96 45.34
C ASP A 46 -1.08 15.08 44.29
N PHE A 47 -2.10 14.22 44.40
CA PHE A 47 -3.27 14.21 43.53
C PHE A 47 -4.38 15.09 44.11
N ALA A 48 -5.22 15.66 43.26
CA ALA A 48 -6.42 16.39 43.67
C ALA A 48 -7.46 15.37 44.14
N ASP A 49 -7.61 15.21 45.46
CA ASP A 49 -8.71 14.43 46.03
C ASP A 49 -9.95 15.34 46.12
N ASP A 50 -10.83 15.30 45.12
CA ASP A 50 -12.09 16.06 45.15
C ASP A 50 -13.36 15.19 45.21
N ASP A 51 -13.26 13.86 45.21
CA ASP A 51 -14.45 12.99 45.31
C ASP A 51 -14.50 12.23 46.64
N SER A 52 -15.38 12.68 47.55
CA SER A 52 -15.67 12.01 48.84
C SER A 52 -16.22 10.59 48.69
N GLU A 53 -16.66 10.22 47.48
CA GLU A 53 -17.25 8.91 47.18
C GLU A 53 -16.22 7.87 46.70
N ASN A 54 -15.07 8.29 46.17
CA ASN A 54 -14.02 7.39 45.68
C ASN A 54 -12.62 7.89 46.09
N PRO A 55 -12.24 7.76 47.38
CA PRO A 55 -10.83 7.94 47.74
C PRO A 55 -10.02 6.97 46.88
N ASN A 56 -8.99 7.46 46.18
CA ASN A 56 -8.09 6.67 45.32
C ASN A 56 -8.56 6.30 43.89
N CYS A 57 -9.46 7.05 43.23
CA CYS A 57 -9.84 6.78 41.83
C CYS A 57 -8.65 6.72 40.84
N HIS A 58 -7.59 7.49 41.10
CA HIS A 58 -6.35 7.51 40.30
C HIS A 58 -5.29 6.49 40.76
N SER A 59 -5.54 5.72 41.83
CA SER A 59 -4.57 4.79 42.42
C SER A 59 -4.58 3.39 41.82
N GLN A 60 -5.66 3.01 41.11
CA GLN A 60 -5.99 1.60 40.86
C GLN A 60 -5.16 0.90 39.77
N SER A 61 -4.41 1.63 38.94
CA SER A 61 -3.70 1.04 37.79
C SER A 61 -2.18 1.08 37.92
N HIS A 62 -1.55 -0.03 38.27
CA HIS A 62 -0.07 -0.15 38.33
C HIS A 62 0.64 0.07 36.97
N LEU A 63 -0.11 0.15 35.88
CA LEU A 63 0.37 0.27 34.51
C LEU A 63 0.37 1.70 33.98
N THR A 64 -0.24 2.65 34.69
CA THR A 64 -0.43 4.00 34.18
C THR A 64 -0.03 5.04 35.23
N LEU A 65 1.14 5.64 35.01
CA LEU A 65 1.48 6.98 35.51
C LEU A 65 0.83 8.08 34.65
N CYS A 66 0.12 7.70 33.59
CA CYS A 66 -0.71 8.58 32.77
C CYS A 66 -1.98 8.94 33.52
N VAL A 67 -1.85 9.85 34.47
CA VAL A 67 -2.99 10.45 35.16
C VAL A 67 -3.57 11.57 34.26
N PRO A 68 -4.90 11.75 34.21
CA PRO A 68 -5.50 12.89 33.54
C PRO A 68 -4.82 14.18 33.97
N GLN A 69 -4.57 15.06 32.99
CA GLN A 69 -3.68 16.19 33.14
C GLN A 69 -4.04 17.10 34.33
N ASP A 70 -5.30 17.14 34.74
CA ASP A 70 -5.81 18.06 35.77
C ASP A 70 -5.80 17.49 37.19
N ALA A 71 -5.50 16.20 37.35
CA ALA A 71 -5.58 15.53 38.65
C ALA A 71 -4.29 15.63 39.49
N VAL A 72 -3.19 16.22 38.97
CA VAL A 72 -1.94 16.39 39.73
C VAL A 72 -1.83 17.84 40.23
N VAL A 73 -1.81 18.02 41.55
CA VAL A 73 -1.80 19.35 42.20
C VAL A 73 -0.38 19.82 42.45
N ASN A 74 0.46 18.92 42.95
CA ASN A 74 1.82 19.21 43.41
C ASN A 74 2.75 17.99 43.30
N VAL A 75 4.06 18.24 43.30
CA VAL A 75 5.08 17.20 43.45
C VAL A 75 5.98 17.59 44.61
N LYS A 76 6.18 16.68 45.56
CA LYS A 76 7.05 16.87 46.73
C LYS A 76 8.50 17.07 46.31
N ARG A 77 9.34 17.55 47.25
CA ARG A 77 10.77 17.73 47.02
C ARG A 77 11.41 16.40 46.62
N ILE A 78 11.98 16.35 45.42
CA ILE A 78 12.58 15.14 44.84
C ILE A 78 13.73 14.65 45.74
N PRO A 79 13.63 13.45 46.34
CA PRO A 79 14.72 12.83 47.08
C PRO A 79 15.96 12.60 46.21
N ALA A 80 17.16 12.72 46.79
CA ALA A 80 18.43 12.50 46.09
C ALA A 80 18.63 11.04 45.62
N GLU A 81 17.82 10.12 46.13
CA GLU A 81 17.83 8.68 45.80
C GLU A 81 17.26 8.38 44.40
N PHE A 82 16.46 9.29 43.82
CA PHE A 82 15.98 9.12 42.45
C PHE A 82 17.10 9.42 41.45
N THR A 83 17.46 8.41 40.66
CA THR A 83 18.46 8.49 39.59
C THR A 83 17.83 8.25 38.21
N GLY A 84 18.42 8.85 37.18
CA GLY A 84 18.01 8.71 35.78
C GLY A 84 16.58 9.19 35.48
N LEU A 85 15.88 8.42 34.64
CA LEU A 85 14.57 8.77 34.05
C LEU A 85 13.48 9.12 35.08
N ARG A 86 13.53 8.52 36.27
CA ARG A 86 12.55 8.79 37.33
C ARG A 86 12.66 10.20 37.87
N LYS A 87 13.90 10.70 38.02
CA LYS A 87 14.18 12.07 38.45
C LYS A 87 13.76 13.05 37.37
N GLU A 88 14.10 12.76 36.11
CA GLU A 88 13.72 13.58 34.96
C GLU A 88 12.20 13.67 34.82
N TYR A 89 11.47 12.57 35.02
CA TYR A 89 10.01 12.57 35.03
C TYR A 89 9.44 13.51 36.10
N LEU A 90 9.91 13.41 37.34
CA LEU A 90 9.42 14.29 38.43
C LEU A 90 9.79 15.76 38.20
N GLN A 91 10.98 16.03 37.64
CA GLN A 91 11.39 17.40 37.25
C GLN A 91 10.52 17.96 36.12
N ALA A 92 10.23 17.14 35.11
CA ALA A 92 9.35 17.53 34.01
C ALA A 92 7.92 17.78 34.52
N LEU A 93 7.44 16.99 35.47
CA LEU A 93 6.14 17.19 36.12
C LEU A 93 6.13 18.52 36.89
N GLN A 94 7.15 18.79 37.70
CA GLN A 94 7.28 20.07 38.43
C GLN A 94 7.31 21.27 37.47
N ALA A 95 8.07 21.19 36.38
CA ALA A 95 8.13 22.23 35.36
C ALA A 95 6.77 22.44 34.66
N ASN A 96 6.04 21.35 34.39
CA ASN A 96 4.70 21.42 33.79
C ASN A 96 3.72 22.13 34.73
N LEU A 97 3.72 21.78 36.02
CA LEU A 97 2.87 22.45 37.02
C LEU A 97 3.21 23.94 37.17
N ALA A 98 4.50 24.29 37.16
CA ALA A 98 4.94 25.68 37.19
C ALA A 98 4.44 26.46 35.96
N ALA A 99 4.65 25.90 34.76
CA ALA A 99 4.19 26.51 33.51
C ALA A 99 2.66 26.70 33.48
N ARG A 100 1.90 25.77 34.06
CA ARG A 100 0.44 25.92 34.18
C ARG A 100 0.04 27.05 35.11
N ARG A 101 0.66 27.15 36.28
CA ARG A 101 0.40 28.26 37.22
C ARG A 101 0.70 29.60 36.56
N GLU A 102 1.81 29.69 35.83
CA GLU A 102 2.15 30.87 35.04
C GLU A 102 1.09 31.15 33.98
N TYR A 103 0.68 30.14 33.21
CA TYR A 103 -0.38 30.26 32.22
C TYR A 103 -1.69 30.78 32.85
N TYR A 104 -2.18 30.15 33.92
CA TYR A 104 -3.39 30.61 34.61
C TYR A 104 -3.24 32.06 35.09
N SER A 105 -2.10 32.40 35.71
CA SER A 105 -1.84 33.79 36.14
C SER A 105 -1.82 34.80 34.98
N LEU A 106 -1.33 34.40 33.80
CA LEU A 106 -1.33 35.25 32.61
C LEU A 106 -2.73 35.37 32.02
N THR A 107 -3.50 34.28 32.00
CA THR A 107 -4.90 34.32 31.54
C THR A 107 -5.76 35.21 32.43
N GLU A 108 -5.59 35.13 33.75
CA GLU A 108 -6.28 36.00 34.71
C GLU A 108 -5.89 37.47 34.54
N LYS A 109 -4.62 37.77 34.25
CA LYS A 109 -4.18 39.16 33.97
C LYS A 109 -4.71 39.69 32.64
N VAL A 110 -4.89 38.83 31.64
CA VAL A 110 -5.37 39.22 30.29
C VAL A 110 -6.89 39.33 30.23
N ALA A 111 -7.64 38.56 31.04
CA ALA A 111 -9.09 38.60 31.11
C ALA A 111 -9.69 40.01 31.37
N PRO A 112 -9.22 40.80 32.36
CA PRO A 112 -9.74 42.15 32.60
C PRO A 112 -9.28 43.16 31.54
N ALA A 113 -8.12 42.96 30.91
CA ALA A 113 -7.63 43.81 29.83
C ALA A 113 -8.50 43.69 28.56
N LYS A 114 -9.02 42.48 28.28
CA LYS A 114 -10.01 42.23 27.21
C LYS A 114 -11.41 42.76 27.53
N ALA A 115 -11.79 42.81 28.81
CA ALA A 115 -13.08 43.36 29.23
C ALA A 115 -13.12 44.90 29.12
N ARG A 116 -12.00 45.59 29.43
CA ARG A 116 -11.90 47.06 29.33
C ARG A 116 -11.88 47.60 27.89
N THR A 117 -11.46 46.80 26.91
CA THR A 117 -11.40 47.19 25.48
C THR A 117 -12.76 47.08 24.76
N LYS A 118 -13.82 46.60 25.41
CA LYS A 118 -15.19 46.56 24.87
C LYS A 118 -16.03 47.81 25.20
N GLY A 119 -15.52 48.75 25.99
CA GLY A 119 -16.30 49.86 26.54
C GLY A 119 -16.44 51.12 25.67
N THR A 120 -15.61 51.32 24.64
CA THR A 120 -15.66 52.54 23.82
C THR A 120 -15.16 52.25 22.41
N LYS A 121 -16.08 52.10 21.44
CA LYS A 121 -15.72 52.19 20.02
C LYS A 121 -16.69 53.10 19.29
N THR A 122 -16.24 54.34 19.15
CA THR A 122 -16.46 55.19 17.99
C THR A 122 -16.07 54.43 16.71
N GLU A 123 -16.84 54.69 15.67
CA GLU A 123 -16.76 54.10 14.34
C GLU A 123 -15.39 54.34 13.69
N SER A 124 -14.57 53.29 13.66
CA SER A 124 -13.57 53.07 12.62
C SER A 124 -13.56 51.57 12.30
N PRO A 125 -13.34 51.15 11.05
CA PRO A 125 -13.32 49.74 10.68
C PRO A 125 -12.05 49.10 11.26
N SER A 126 -12.12 48.64 12.51
CA SER A 126 -11.06 47.84 13.09
C SER A 126 -11.07 46.49 12.39
N ILE A 127 -10.05 46.21 11.59
CA ILE A 127 -9.77 44.88 11.06
C ILE A 127 -9.77 43.92 12.26
N ASP A 128 -10.74 43.03 12.31
CA ASP A 128 -10.91 42.09 13.40
C ASP A 128 -9.80 41.03 13.31
N HIS A 129 -8.63 41.34 13.84
CA HIS A 129 -7.49 40.42 13.92
C HIS A 129 -7.84 39.11 14.62
N SER A 130 -8.90 39.08 15.44
CA SER A 130 -9.47 37.86 16.01
C SER A 130 -10.13 36.96 14.95
N SER A 131 -10.78 37.54 13.94
CA SER A 131 -11.37 36.81 12.81
C SER A 131 -10.30 36.29 11.86
N GLU A 132 -9.22 37.05 11.61
CA GLU A 132 -8.05 36.62 10.84
C GLU A 132 -7.30 35.47 11.55
N LEU A 133 -7.15 35.54 12.87
CA LEU A 133 -6.58 34.44 13.65
C LEU A 133 -7.47 33.20 13.63
N GLN A 134 -8.79 33.37 13.73
CA GLN A 134 -9.74 32.26 13.67
C GLN A 134 -9.75 31.59 12.29
N THR A 135 -9.69 32.38 11.21
CA THR A 135 -9.59 31.85 9.84
C THR A 135 -8.25 31.14 9.64
N TYR A 136 -7.14 31.69 10.14
CA TYR A 136 -5.84 31.04 10.14
C TYR A 136 -5.84 29.70 10.91
N LEU A 137 -6.46 29.66 12.09
CA LEU A 137 -6.59 28.42 12.88
C LEU A 137 -7.46 27.37 12.21
N ARG A 138 -8.56 27.78 11.55
CA ARG A 138 -9.38 26.88 10.72
C ARG A 138 -8.55 26.30 9.57
N LEU A 139 -7.83 27.15 8.85
CA LEU A 139 -6.94 26.75 7.76
C LEU A 139 -5.83 25.79 8.23
N LEU A 140 -5.28 26.00 9.43
CA LEU A 140 -4.32 25.08 10.06
C LEU A 140 -4.94 23.71 10.38
N ARG A 141 -6.18 23.68 10.86
CA ARG A 141 -6.93 22.44 11.10
C ARG A 141 -7.25 21.73 9.79
N ASP A 142 -7.62 22.46 8.76
CA ASP A 142 -7.94 21.90 7.44
C ASP A 142 -6.69 21.35 6.77
N ARG A 143 -5.54 22.03 6.87
CA ARG A 143 -4.24 21.48 6.42
C ARG A 143 -3.87 20.19 7.14
N ARG A 144 -4.10 20.11 8.46
CA ARG A 144 -3.87 18.86 9.22
C ARG A 144 -4.82 17.75 8.79
N ARG A 145 -6.09 18.05 8.52
CA ARG A 145 -7.05 17.09 7.98
C ARG A 145 -6.64 16.61 6.60
N HIS A 146 -6.22 17.52 5.73
CA HIS A 146 -5.73 17.20 4.40
C HIS A 146 -4.47 16.31 4.46
N ALA A 147 -3.52 16.59 5.35
CA ALA A 147 -2.35 15.73 5.54
C ALA A 147 -2.74 14.31 5.99
N LYS A 148 -3.72 14.18 6.89
CA LYS A 148 -4.26 12.87 7.28
C LYS A 148 -4.93 12.15 6.11
N LEU A 149 -5.73 12.87 5.31
CA LEU A 149 -6.37 12.31 4.12
C LEU A 149 -5.35 11.88 3.06
N GLN A 150 -4.25 12.62 2.88
CA GLN A 150 -3.15 12.21 2.00
C GLN A 150 -2.49 10.92 2.48
N VAL A 151 -2.32 10.75 3.79
CA VAL A 151 -1.80 9.50 4.36
C VAL A 151 -2.77 8.35 4.10
N PHE A 152 -4.07 8.55 4.29
CA PHE A 152 -5.07 7.53 3.95
C PHE A 152 -5.09 7.23 2.45
N GLN A 153 -5.00 8.25 1.59
CA GLN A 153 -4.95 8.08 0.14
C GLN A 153 -3.70 7.31 -0.28
N HIS A 154 -2.55 7.59 0.33
CA HIS A 154 -1.31 6.85 0.08
C HIS A 154 -1.47 5.38 0.48
N TYR A 155 -1.98 5.08 1.68
CA TYR A 155 -2.20 3.68 2.07
C TYR A 155 -3.29 3.00 1.26
N LEU A 156 -4.32 3.71 0.80
CA LEU A 156 -5.31 3.16 -0.14
C LEU A 156 -4.69 2.86 -1.51
N GLN A 157 -3.76 3.69 -1.98
CA GLN A 157 -3.00 3.43 -3.20
C GLN A 157 -2.08 2.23 -3.01
N GLU A 158 -1.34 2.16 -1.91
CA GLU A 158 -0.52 0.98 -1.60
C GLU A 158 -1.37 -0.28 -1.43
N LEU A 159 -2.57 -0.20 -0.86
CA LEU A 159 -3.49 -1.33 -0.76
C LEU A 159 -4.01 -1.72 -2.14
N LYS A 160 -4.36 -0.77 -3.01
CA LYS A 160 -4.74 -1.09 -4.40
C LYS A 160 -3.60 -1.73 -5.19
N GLU A 161 -2.37 -1.27 -5.00
CA GLU A 161 -1.17 -1.86 -5.60
C GLU A 161 -0.88 -3.26 -5.01
N ARG A 162 -1.09 -3.43 -3.70
CA ARG A 162 -1.02 -4.75 -3.06
C ARG A 162 -2.15 -5.66 -3.56
N ASP A 163 -3.36 -5.16 -3.72
CA ASP A 163 -4.52 -5.90 -4.21
C ASP A 163 -4.39 -6.25 -5.69
N SER A 164 -3.75 -5.41 -6.51
CA SER A 164 -3.38 -5.77 -7.88
C SER A 164 -2.31 -6.86 -7.89
N ASN A 165 -1.28 -6.74 -7.03
CA ASN A 165 -0.24 -7.76 -6.89
C ASN A 165 -0.77 -9.06 -6.26
N ILE A 166 -1.77 -8.97 -5.38
CA ILE A 166 -2.50 -10.09 -4.79
C ILE A 166 -3.44 -10.67 -5.84
N SER A 167 -4.10 -9.89 -6.69
CA SER A 167 -4.92 -10.40 -7.80
C SER A 167 -4.08 -11.05 -8.89
N GLU A 168 -2.85 -10.60 -9.11
CA GLU A 168 -1.88 -11.23 -10.02
C GLU A 168 -1.34 -12.54 -9.39
N ARG A 169 -1.03 -12.52 -8.09
CA ARG A 169 -0.61 -13.70 -7.31
C ARG A 169 -1.74 -14.71 -7.03
N ILE A 170 -3.00 -14.27 -6.96
CA ILE A 170 -4.22 -15.09 -6.84
C ILE A 170 -4.65 -15.55 -8.23
N GLY A 171 -4.37 -14.81 -9.30
CA GLY A 171 -4.51 -15.30 -10.68
C GLY A 171 -3.73 -16.61 -10.89
N ASP A 172 -2.53 -16.71 -10.29
CA ASP A 172 -1.72 -17.94 -10.32
C ASP A 172 -2.17 -19.01 -9.31
N ARG A 173 -2.88 -18.63 -8.24
CA ARG A 173 -3.29 -19.55 -7.14
C ARG A 173 -4.76 -19.98 -7.20
N ALA A 174 -5.60 -19.32 -7.99
CA ALA A 174 -7.01 -19.67 -8.21
C ALA A 174 -7.18 -20.95 -9.05
N SER A 175 -6.07 -21.54 -9.52
CA SER A 175 -5.98 -22.89 -10.06
C SER A 175 -6.14 -24.00 -9.00
N GLN A 176 -6.12 -23.67 -7.70
CA GLN A 176 -6.29 -24.63 -6.60
C GLN A 176 -7.13 -24.04 -5.47
N GLY A 177 -8.37 -24.52 -5.33
CA GLY A 177 -9.12 -24.40 -4.08
C GLY A 177 -10.45 -23.64 -4.19
N GLN A 178 -11.50 -24.43 -4.30
CA GLN A 178 -12.90 -24.05 -4.18
C GLN A 178 -13.23 -23.23 -2.92
N GLN A 179 -14.10 -22.22 -3.14
CA GLN A 179 -15.38 -22.08 -2.42
C GLN A 179 -15.32 -21.71 -0.93
N ILE A 180 -15.41 -20.41 -0.65
CA ILE A 180 -16.18 -19.91 0.51
C ILE A 180 -17.16 -18.84 0.01
N MET A 181 -18.41 -19.04 0.42
CA MET A 181 -19.61 -18.32 0.06
C MET A 181 -19.67 -16.87 0.59
N SER A 182 -20.52 -16.11 -0.11
CA SER A 182 -21.43 -15.07 0.40
C SER A 182 -20.85 -13.83 1.08
N LEU A 183 -21.04 -12.68 0.42
CA LEU A 183 -21.78 -11.56 1.01
C LEU A 183 -22.38 -10.69 -0.10
N GLU A 184 -23.67 -10.90 -0.33
CA GLU A 184 -24.56 -9.91 -0.96
C GLU A 184 -24.74 -8.70 -0.02
N GLU A 185 -25.22 -7.60 -0.60
CA GLU A 185 -25.74 -6.38 0.07
C GLU A 185 -24.64 -5.38 0.54
N SER A 186 -24.60 -4.11 0.13
CA SER A 186 -25.66 -3.22 -0.35
C SER A 186 -25.09 -2.16 -1.32
N ASP A 187 -25.83 -1.92 -2.39
CA ASP A 187 -25.85 -0.63 -3.08
C ASP A 187 -26.43 0.42 -2.12
N GLU A 188 -25.64 1.44 -1.80
CA GLU A 188 -26.14 2.69 -1.21
C GLU A 188 -25.79 3.84 -2.15
N GLU A 189 -26.76 4.09 -3.03
CA GLU A 189 -27.25 5.38 -3.48
C GLU A 189 -26.46 6.62 -3.03
N CYS A 190 -25.61 7.14 -3.93
CA CYS A 190 -25.18 8.54 -3.88
C CYS A 190 -25.92 9.32 -4.96
N LYS A 191 -27.03 9.94 -4.57
CA LYS A 191 -27.67 11.03 -5.32
C LYS A 191 -26.74 12.24 -5.34
N SER A 192 -26.33 12.65 -6.52
CA SER A 192 -25.94 14.03 -6.82
C SER A 192 -26.54 14.38 -8.18
N THR A 193 -27.76 14.90 -8.21
CA THR A 193 -28.06 16.32 -8.41
C THR A 193 -27.31 16.95 -9.59
N GLY A 194 -28.07 17.10 -10.67
CA GLY A 194 -27.94 18.03 -11.78
C GLY A 194 -26.73 18.96 -11.81
N ARG A 195 -25.82 18.65 -12.71
CA ARG A 195 -25.20 19.54 -13.69
C ARG A 195 -24.48 18.62 -14.68
N ASP A 196 -24.33 19.05 -15.92
CA ASP A 196 -23.44 18.43 -16.92
C ASP A 196 -24.07 17.30 -17.76
N ALA A 197 -24.82 17.71 -18.79
CA ALA A 197 -25.26 16.82 -19.87
C ALA A 197 -24.09 16.24 -20.69
N ASP A 198 -22.89 16.83 -20.59
CA ASP A 198 -21.66 16.40 -21.28
C ASP A 198 -20.94 15.27 -20.51
N ASP A 199 -20.89 15.37 -19.17
CA ASP A 199 -20.35 14.33 -18.26
C ASP A 199 -21.25 13.08 -18.24
N GLY A 200 -22.54 13.23 -18.59
CA GLY A 200 -23.50 12.13 -18.64
C GLY A 200 -23.12 11.06 -19.67
N ILE A 201 -22.58 11.44 -20.83
CA ILE A 201 -22.19 10.50 -21.88
C ILE A 201 -20.96 9.71 -21.45
N GLU A 202 -19.94 10.37 -20.90
CA GLU A 202 -18.73 9.70 -20.40
C GLU A 202 -19.07 8.75 -19.24
N VAL A 203 -19.95 9.17 -18.32
CA VAL A 203 -20.44 8.29 -17.24
C VAL A 203 -21.22 7.09 -17.78
N LEU A 204 -22.02 7.26 -18.84
CA LEU A 204 -22.72 6.14 -19.49
C LEU A 204 -21.75 5.21 -20.22
N VAL A 205 -20.73 5.75 -20.90
CA VAL A 205 -19.67 4.97 -21.54
C VAL A 205 -18.92 4.15 -20.50
N HIS A 206 -18.53 4.74 -19.37
CA HIS A 206 -17.87 4.01 -18.30
C HIS A 206 -18.76 2.95 -17.63
N LYS A 207 -20.08 3.20 -17.54
CA LYS A 207 -21.03 2.17 -17.08
C LYS A 207 -21.13 1.01 -18.07
N LEU A 208 -21.15 1.30 -19.37
CA LEU A 208 -21.14 0.29 -20.43
C LEU A 208 -19.82 -0.48 -20.46
N GLU A 209 -18.67 0.18 -20.39
CA GLU A 209 -17.36 -0.45 -20.29
C GLU A 209 -17.30 -1.39 -19.08
N ARG A 210 -17.77 -0.92 -17.92
CA ARG A 210 -17.83 -1.75 -16.70
C ARG A 210 -18.81 -2.91 -16.84
N ALA A 211 -19.93 -2.75 -17.54
CA ALA A 211 -20.87 -3.84 -17.81
C ALA A 211 -20.29 -4.87 -18.81
N VAL A 212 -19.61 -4.41 -19.86
CA VAL A 212 -18.94 -5.25 -20.86
C VAL A 212 -17.80 -6.04 -20.22
N ILE A 213 -17.00 -5.41 -19.36
CA ILE A 213 -15.93 -6.11 -18.62
C ILE A 213 -16.52 -7.18 -17.70
N ARG A 214 -17.64 -6.89 -17.00
CA ARG A 214 -18.33 -7.90 -16.17
C ARG A 214 -18.88 -9.05 -17.00
N ALA A 215 -19.55 -8.76 -18.11
CA ALA A 215 -20.10 -9.77 -19.01
C ALA A 215 -18.99 -10.64 -19.63
N LYS A 216 -17.87 -10.03 -20.05
CA LYS A 216 -16.70 -10.76 -20.54
C LYS A 216 -16.10 -11.65 -19.45
N ALA A 217 -15.93 -11.15 -18.23
CA ALA A 217 -15.43 -11.94 -17.12
C ALA A 217 -16.36 -13.11 -16.76
N GLN A 218 -17.68 -12.93 -16.87
CA GLN A 218 -18.65 -14.02 -16.70
C GLN A 218 -18.52 -15.07 -17.81
N LEU A 219 -18.43 -14.64 -19.07
CA LEU A 219 -18.21 -15.54 -20.21
C LEU A 219 -16.91 -16.32 -20.07
N ASP A 220 -15.80 -15.66 -19.73
CA ASP A 220 -14.51 -16.32 -19.57
C ASP A 220 -14.55 -17.37 -18.43
N ARG A 221 -15.28 -17.09 -17.33
CA ARG A 221 -15.52 -18.08 -16.26
C ARG A 221 -16.32 -19.28 -16.76
N GLU A 222 -17.44 -19.05 -17.45
CA GLU A 222 -18.27 -20.12 -18.00
C GLU A 222 -17.50 -20.96 -19.02
N ARG A 223 -16.70 -20.32 -19.87
CA ARG A 223 -15.83 -20.99 -20.83
C ARG A 223 -14.79 -21.88 -20.14
N ASN A 224 -14.13 -21.38 -19.10
CA ASN A 224 -13.17 -22.17 -18.33
C ASN A 224 -13.85 -23.37 -17.65
N LEU A 225 -15.05 -23.18 -17.08
CA LEU A 225 -15.85 -24.29 -16.53
C LEU A 225 -16.21 -25.32 -17.61
N LEU A 226 -16.59 -24.88 -18.81
CA LEU A 226 -16.86 -25.77 -19.94
C LEU A 226 -15.60 -26.52 -20.39
N GLU A 227 -14.44 -25.87 -20.43
CA GLU A 227 -13.16 -26.49 -20.79
C GLU A 227 -12.74 -27.53 -19.74
N VAL A 228 -12.95 -27.25 -18.45
CA VAL A 228 -12.75 -28.19 -17.34
C VAL A 228 -13.70 -29.38 -17.43
N LEU A 229 -14.99 -29.16 -17.72
CA LEU A 229 -15.95 -30.25 -17.90
C LEU A 229 -15.63 -31.07 -19.16
N LYS A 230 -15.18 -30.43 -20.24
CA LYS A 230 -14.75 -31.11 -21.48
C LYS A 230 -13.48 -31.92 -21.27
N SER A 231 -12.52 -31.45 -20.47
CA SER A 231 -11.31 -32.21 -20.16
C SER A 231 -11.62 -33.40 -19.24
N GLN A 232 -12.56 -33.25 -18.30
CA GLN A 232 -13.09 -34.36 -17.50
C GLN A 232 -13.88 -35.37 -18.34
N LEU A 233 -14.48 -34.93 -19.46
CA LEU A 233 -15.27 -35.76 -20.38
C LEU A 233 -14.48 -36.27 -21.61
N ALA A 234 -13.19 -35.94 -21.74
CA ALA A 234 -12.37 -36.41 -22.86
C ALA A 234 -12.20 -37.94 -22.80
N PRO A 235 -12.14 -38.63 -23.95
CA PRO A 235 -12.85 -39.89 -24.15
C PRO A 235 -12.09 -41.08 -23.56
N ALA A 236 -12.48 -41.50 -22.36
CA ALA A 236 -12.40 -42.91 -22.01
C ALA A 236 -13.50 -43.64 -22.81
N SER A 237 -13.11 -44.29 -23.91
CA SER A 237 -13.82 -45.48 -24.41
C SER A 237 -14.07 -46.42 -23.21
N THR A 238 -15.27 -46.95 -22.91
CA THR A 238 -16.20 -47.68 -23.79
C THR A 238 -17.50 -47.96 -23.01
N ASP A 239 -18.61 -48.13 -23.74
CA ASP A 239 -19.86 -48.83 -23.34
C ASP A 239 -20.77 -48.27 -22.24
N VAL A 240 -21.23 -47.02 -22.42
CA VAL A 240 -22.48 -46.58 -21.78
C VAL A 240 -23.68 -47.25 -22.49
N PRO A 241 -24.57 -47.96 -21.77
CA PRO A 241 -25.71 -48.66 -22.37
C PRO A 241 -26.64 -47.69 -23.13
N PRO A 242 -27.23 -48.11 -24.27
CA PRO A 242 -27.97 -47.22 -25.16
C PRO A 242 -29.17 -46.56 -24.48
N ALA A 243 -29.79 -47.21 -23.50
CA ALA A 243 -30.87 -46.65 -22.70
C ALA A 243 -30.44 -45.44 -21.85
N VAL A 244 -29.23 -45.48 -21.28
CA VAL A 244 -28.67 -44.36 -20.50
C VAL A 244 -28.28 -43.21 -21.43
N LYS A 245 -27.78 -43.51 -22.64
CA LYS A 245 -27.53 -42.49 -23.67
C LYS A 245 -28.82 -41.79 -24.09
N VAL A 246 -29.90 -42.54 -24.36
CA VAL A 246 -31.20 -41.95 -24.73
C VAL A 246 -31.78 -41.13 -23.58
N ALA A 247 -31.70 -41.61 -22.34
CA ALA A 247 -32.17 -40.86 -21.17
C ALA A 247 -31.34 -39.59 -20.90
N ALA A 248 -30.01 -39.64 -21.08
CA ALA A 248 -29.15 -38.47 -20.99
C ALA A 248 -29.47 -37.46 -22.10
N LEU A 249 -29.64 -37.92 -23.34
CA LEU A 249 -30.03 -37.05 -24.46
C LEU A 249 -31.41 -36.42 -24.25
N GLN A 250 -32.37 -37.17 -23.70
CA GLN A 250 -33.68 -36.63 -23.32
C GLN A 250 -33.54 -35.56 -22.24
N ARG A 251 -32.77 -35.79 -21.18
CA ARG A 251 -32.50 -34.76 -20.16
C ARG A 251 -31.81 -33.53 -20.72
N THR A 252 -30.78 -33.69 -21.56
CA THR A 252 -30.14 -32.54 -22.20
C THR A 252 -31.09 -31.79 -23.13
N ARG A 253 -32.00 -32.49 -23.80
CA ARG A 253 -33.05 -31.86 -24.60
C ARG A 253 -34.00 -31.08 -23.70
N ASP A 254 -34.48 -31.68 -22.62
CA ASP A 254 -35.43 -31.05 -21.70
C ASP A 254 -34.80 -29.83 -21.01
N GLU A 255 -33.53 -29.91 -20.61
CA GLU A 255 -32.75 -28.78 -20.07
C GLU A 255 -32.53 -27.67 -21.10
N LEU A 256 -32.22 -28.01 -22.37
CA LEU A 256 -32.10 -27.02 -23.44
C LEU A 256 -33.44 -26.37 -23.76
N VAL A 257 -34.53 -27.13 -23.77
CA VAL A 257 -35.89 -26.60 -23.96
C VAL A 257 -36.23 -25.66 -22.81
N GLN A 258 -35.99 -26.06 -21.57
CA GLN A 258 -36.20 -25.22 -20.39
C GLN A 258 -35.34 -23.94 -20.48
N TRP A 259 -34.07 -24.04 -20.84
CA TRP A 259 -33.19 -22.87 -20.98
C TRP A 259 -33.67 -21.93 -22.08
N VAL A 260 -34.12 -22.46 -23.22
CA VAL A 260 -34.69 -21.65 -24.31
C VAL A 260 -35.98 -20.99 -23.86
N GLU A 261 -36.87 -21.71 -23.17
CA GLU A 261 -38.11 -21.17 -22.61
C GLU A 261 -37.81 -20.06 -21.58
N GLU A 262 -36.88 -20.27 -20.65
CA GLU A 262 -36.43 -19.25 -19.68
C GLU A 262 -35.82 -18.04 -20.37
N LYS A 263 -35.00 -18.23 -21.42
CA LYS A 263 -34.42 -17.11 -22.17
C LYS A 263 -35.47 -16.37 -22.98
N LEU A 264 -36.41 -17.04 -23.62
CA LEU A 264 -37.52 -16.41 -24.33
C LEU A 264 -38.45 -15.65 -23.36
N VAL A 265 -38.70 -16.19 -22.17
CA VAL A 265 -39.45 -15.49 -21.11
C VAL A 265 -38.66 -14.28 -20.59
N SER A 266 -37.33 -14.39 -20.42
CA SER A 266 -36.49 -13.27 -20.00
C SER A 266 -36.40 -12.14 -21.03
N VAL A 267 -36.43 -12.49 -22.33
CA VAL A 267 -36.46 -11.52 -23.43
C VAL A 267 -37.86 -10.90 -23.58
N GLY A 268 -38.92 -11.66 -23.31
CA GLY A 268 -40.29 -11.11 -23.25
C GLY A 268 -40.53 -10.18 -22.05
N ASN A 269 -39.79 -10.36 -20.96
CA ASN A 269 -39.87 -9.50 -19.77
C ASN A 269 -38.92 -8.29 -19.80
N ALA A 270 -38.09 -8.14 -20.84
CA ALA A 270 -37.19 -7.00 -20.99
C ALA A 270 -37.89 -5.72 -21.54
N ASP A 271 -39.11 -5.86 -22.06
CA ASP A 271 -39.97 -4.74 -22.48
C ASP A 271 -40.78 -4.11 -21.33
N ASP A 272 -40.78 -4.70 -20.13
CA ASP A 272 -41.53 -4.22 -18.96
C ASP A 272 -40.64 -3.58 -17.87
N ALA A 273 -39.38 -3.24 -18.19
CA ALA A 273 -38.62 -2.28 -17.41
C ALA A 273 -39.01 -0.86 -17.86
N PRO A 274 -39.31 0.09 -16.94
CA PRO A 274 -39.77 1.43 -17.33
C PRO A 274 -38.63 2.19 -18.02
N VAL A 275 -38.56 2.10 -19.34
CA VAL A 275 -37.81 3.02 -20.18
C VAL A 275 -38.55 4.35 -20.12
N HIS A 276 -37.87 5.36 -19.58
CA HIS A 276 -38.36 6.73 -19.64
C HIS A 276 -38.21 7.18 -21.10
N ASP A 277 -39.25 6.93 -21.91
CA ASP A 277 -39.35 7.49 -23.25
C ASP A 277 -39.37 9.02 -23.13
N LEU A 278 -38.26 9.66 -23.51
CA LEU A 278 -38.18 11.11 -23.61
C LEU A 278 -39.27 11.60 -24.56
N SER A 279 -40.04 12.60 -24.12
CA SER A 279 -41.15 13.15 -24.88
C SER A 279 -40.64 13.70 -26.21
N ARG A 280 -41.41 13.53 -27.29
CA ARG A 280 -41.12 14.11 -28.61
C ARG A 280 -40.83 15.62 -28.54
N GLU A 281 -41.41 16.31 -27.57
CA GLU A 281 -41.21 17.73 -27.30
C GLU A 281 -39.79 18.02 -26.77
N GLU A 282 -39.23 17.15 -25.92
CA GLU A 282 -37.86 17.29 -25.38
C GLU A 282 -36.78 17.09 -26.46
N ILE A 283 -37.08 16.23 -27.46
CA ILE A 283 -36.21 16.02 -28.62
C ILE A 283 -36.20 17.26 -29.52
N GLU A 284 -37.36 17.89 -29.74
CA GLU A 284 -37.46 19.12 -30.53
C GLU A 284 -36.80 20.33 -29.83
N GLU A 285 -36.89 20.40 -28.49
CA GLU A 285 -36.20 21.43 -27.69
C GLU A 285 -34.69 21.25 -27.69
N SER A 286 -34.18 20.02 -27.54
CA SER A 286 -32.75 19.74 -27.63
C SER A 286 -32.18 20.06 -29.01
N ALA A 287 -32.92 19.80 -30.08
CA ALA A 287 -32.52 20.17 -31.44
C ALA A 287 -32.37 21.70 -31.61
N ARG A 288 -33.31 22.49 -31.05
CA ARG A 288 -33.23 23.96 -31.06
C ARG A 288 -32.03 24.48 -30.28
N LEU A 289 -31.76 23.92 -29.10
CA LEU A 289 -30.60 24.28 -28.29
C LEU A 289 -29.28 24.01 -29.03
N VAL A 290 -29.20 22.90 -29.77
CA VAL A 290 -28.03 22.57 -30.60
C VAL A 290 -27.88 23.55 -31.77
N GLU A 291 -28.97 23.99 -32.39
CA GLU A 291 -28.94 25.01 -33.45
C GLU A 291 -28.48 26.39 -32.91
N ASP A 292 -28.95 26.79 -31.73
CA ASP A 292 -28.52 28.02 -31.07
C ASP A 292 -27.02 27.99 -30.72
N GLN A 293 -26.52 26.86 -30.20
CA GLN A 293 -25.10 26.66 -29.93
C GLN A 293 -24.26 26.73 -31.22
N LYS A 294 -24.73 26.14 -32.32
CA LYS A 294 -24.05 26.24 -33.62
C LYS A 294 -24.00 27.68 -34.12
N ALA A 295 -25.09 28.44 -33.97
CA ALA A 295 -25.10 29.86 -34.32
C ALA A 295 -24.14 30.68 -33.47
N GLN A 296 -24.04 30.38 -32.17
CA GLN A 296 -23.10 31.03 -31.25
C GLN A 296 -21.63 30.73 -31.62
N ILE A 297 -21.30 29.49 -31.94
CA ILE A 297 -19.95 29.08 -32.38
C ILE A 297 -19.61 29.77 -33.71
N ALA A 298 -20.55 29.84 -34.65
CA ALA A 298 -20.34 30.54 -35.92
C ALA A 298 -20.04 32.03 -35.70
N ALA A 299 -20.79 32.71 -34.81
CA ALA A 299 -20.54 34.11 -34.47
C ALA A 299 -19.17 34.32 -33.80
N GLN A 300 -18.78 33.44 -32.87
CA GLN A 300 -17.45 33.47 -32.24
C GLN A 300 -16.33 33.25 -33.26
N TYR A 301 -16.52 32.35 -34.21
CA TYR A 301 -15.55 32.09 -35.27
C TYR A 301 -15.39 33.30 -36.21
N VAL A 302 -16.48 33.98 -36.56
CA VAL A 302 -16.42 35.24 -37.34
C VAL A 302 -15.63 36.30 -36.56
N ALA A 303 -15.92 36.49 -35.27
CA ALA A 303 -15.20 37.44 -34.43
C ALA A 303 -13.69 37.11 -34.33
N TYR A 304 -13.35 35.82 -34.19
CA TYR A 304 -11.97 35.34 -34.20
C TYR A 304 -11.25 35.66 -35.53
N VAL A 305 -11.90 35.39 -36.66
CA VAL A 305 -11.35 35.66 -37.99
C VAL A 305 -11.14 37.17 -38.19
N GLU A 306 -12.07 38.01 -37.76
CA GLU A 306 -11.91 39.46 -37.81
C GLU A 306 -10.76 39.95 -36.92
N ALA A 307 -10.64 39.45 -35.69
CA ALA A 307 -9.53 39.79 -34.80
C ALA A 307 -8.18 39.41 -35.42
N ARG A 308 -8.10 38.24 -36.06
CA ARG A 308 -6.89 37.78 -36.76
C ARG A 308 -6.58 38.63 -37.99
N LYS A 309 -7.59 39.04 -38.76
CA LYS A 309 -7.42 40.00 -39.86
C LYS A 309 -6.87 41.34 -39.36
N ARG A 310 -7.43 41.90 -38.28
CA ARG A 310 -6.94 43.15 -37.65
C ARG A 310 -5.49 43.03 -37.18
N LEU A 311 -5.10 41.89 -36.61
CA LEU A 311 -3.71 41.62 -36.20
C LEU A 311 -2.78 41.59 -37.43
N LEU A 312 -3.16 40.86 -38.48
CA LEU A 312 -2.38 40.81 -39.72
C LEU A 312 -2.28 42.18 -40.39
N ASP A 313 -3.35 42.98 -40.38
CA ASP A 313 -3.33 44.36 -40.88
C ASP A 313 -2.38 45.24 -40.06
N ALA A 314 -2.39 45.12 -38.73
CA ALA A 314 -1.47 45.83 -37.85
C ALA A 314 0.00 45.40 -38.07
N ALA A 315 0.25 44.09 -38.22
CA ALA A 315 1.56 43.55 -38.54
C ALA A 315 2.03 44.01 -39.92
N SER A 316 1.14 44.01 -40.93
CA SER A 316 1.47 44.48 -42.28
C SER A 316 1.83 45.96 -42.29
N ARG A 317 1.12 46.81 -41.52
CA ARG A 317 1.46 48.22 -41.31
C ARG A 317 2.80 48.41 -40.58
N ALA A 318 3.11 47.57 -39.60
CA ALA A 318 4.39 47.61 -38.88
C ALA A 318 5.57 47.14 -39.76
N CYS A 319 5.31 46.30 -40.76
CA CYS A 319 6.31 45.78 -41.70
C CYS A 319 6.41 46.58 -43.01
N GLN A 320 5.63 47.66 -43.20
CA GLN A 320 5.81 48.54 -44.34
C GLN A 320 7.12 49.35 -44.18
N PRO A 321 8.02 49.34 -45.18
CA PRO A 321 9.25 50.10 -45.11
C PRO A 321 8.93 51.60 -45.12
N VAL A 322 9.37 52.30 -44.07
CA VAL A 322 9.28 53.77 -43.96
C VAL A 322 10.02 54.37 -45.15
N ALA A 323 9.27 54.85 -46.15
CA ALA A 323 9.81 55.69 -47.20
C ALA A 323 10.29 56.99 -46.55
N MET A 324 11.61 57.14 -46.47
CA MET A 324 12.27 58.34 -45.97
C MET A 324 11.93 59.52 -46.89
N ALA A 325 11.03 60.39 -46.46
CA ALA A 325 11.00 61.77 -46.94
C ALA A 325 11.98 62.59 -46.10
N SER A 326 13.09 62.94 -46.76
CA SER A 326 14.18 63.77 -46.27
C SER A 326 13.74 65.21 -46.02
N THR A 327 13.87 65.69 -44.78
CA THR A 327 14.10 67.12 -44.49
C THR A 327 15.14 67.28 -43.38
N LYS A 328 16.39 67.37 -43.86
CA LYS A 328 17.57 68.13 -43.37
C LYS A 328 17.82 68.24 -41.85
N LEU A 329 18.94 67.63 -41.48
CA LEU A 329 19.71 67.82 -40.25
C LEU A 329 20.06 69.29 -39.97
N SER A 330 19.93 69.69 -38.71
CA SER A 330 20.90 70.60 -38.07
C SER A 330 21.67 69.78 -37.03
N ARG A 331 22.95 69.53 -37.33
CA ARG A 331 23.93 68.98 -36.39
C ARG A 331 24.39 70.12 -35.49
N GLN A 332 24.13 70.01 -34.19
CA GLN A 332 25.02 70.59 -33.20
C GLN A 332 25.31 69.52 -32.15
N SER A 333 26.58 69.14 -32.13
CA SER A 333 27.23 68.35 -31.09
C SER A 333 26.94 68.92 -29.71
N VAL A 334 26.41 68.09 -28.81
CA VAL A 334 26.49 68.31 -27.37
C VAL A 334 26.72 66.98 -26.68
N ASP A 335 27.89 66.88 -26.07
CA ASP A 335 28.21 66.25 -24.79
C ASP A 335 27.27 65.18 -24.23
N LEU A 336 27.93 64.06 -23.94
CA LEU A 336 27.69 63.21 -22.79
C LEU A 336 27.63 64.06 -21.50
N GLY A 337 26.48 64.68 -21.23
CA GLY A 337 26.30 65.58 -20.08
C GLY A 337 24.88 66.11 -19.85
N LYS A 338 23.97 66.03 -20.82
CA LYS A 338 22.57 66.50 -20.65
C LYS A 338 21.57 65.65 -21.44
N LEU A 339 21.31 64.42 -20.98
CA LEU A 339 20.02 63.81 -21.23
C LEU A 339 19.07 64.27 -20.13
N ALA A 340 18.16 65.17 -20.54
CA ALA A 340 16.80 65.28 -20.04
C ALA A 340 16.60 64.99 -18.55
N ILE A 341 16.88 66.01 -17.74
CA ILE A 341 15.96 66.39 -16.66
C ILE A 341 14.67 66.83 -17.36
N GLY A 342 13.88 65.87 -17.83
CA GLY A 342 12.49 66.06 -18.18
C GLY A 342 11.71 65.63 -16.94
N ASP A 343 11.21 66.62 -16.20
CA ASP A 343 10.25 66.53 -15.10
C ASP A 343 9.88 65.11 -14.66
N ARG A 344 10.83 64.42 -14.03
CA ARG A 344 10.44 63.48 -12.98
C ARG A 344 10.08 64.39 -11.83
N SER A 345 8.78 64.60 -11.62
CA SER A 345 8.27 64.97 -10.31
C SER A 345 9.12 64.23 -9.28
N PRO A 346 9.77 64.91 -8.33
CA PRO A 346 10.57 64.21 -7.33
C PRO A 346 9.63 63.16 -6.74
N LEU A 347 9.94 61.87 -6.94
CA LEU A 347 9.17 60.84 -6.27
C LEU A 347 9.21 61.24 -4.80
N ASP A 348 8.03 61.44 -4.22
CA ASP A 348 7.94 61.84 -2.83
C ASP A 348 8.78 60.82 -2.05
N PRO A 349 9.83 61.23 -1.32
CA PRO A 349 10.63 60.30 -0.54
C PRO A 349 9.76 59.44 0.38
N LEU A 350 8.56 59.92 0.76
CA LEU A 350 7.55 59.16 1.47
C LEU A 350 6.95 58.00 0.63
N ASP A 351 6.72 58.17 -0.67
CA ASP A 351 6.20 57.12 -1.56
C ASP A 351 7.25 56.02 -1.85
N VAL A 352 8.53 56.40 -1.89
CA VAL A 352 9.62 55.41 -2.01
C VAL A 352 9.80 54.65 -0.70
N LEU A 353 9.67 55.34 0.44
CA LEU A 353 9.72 54.71 1.77
C LEU A 353 8.51 53.82 2.03
N SER A 354 7.30 54.21 1.61
CA SER A 354 6.11 53.39 1.72
C SER A 354 6.25 52.13 0.86
N PHE A 355 6.62 52.25 -0.42
CA PHE A 355 6.83 51.09 -1.31
C PHE A 355 7.91 50.12 -0.80
N THR A 356 9.03 50.67 -0.30
CA THR A 356 10.09 49.82 0.28
C THR A 356 9.63 49.12 1.56
N SER A 357 8.86 49.81 2.42
CA SER A 357 8.35 49.24 3.66
C SER A 357 7.25 48.20 3.45
N GLU A 358 6.33 48.45 2.51
CA GLU A 358 5.14 47.63 2.25
C GLU A 358 5.43 46.44 1.33
N ASN A 359 6.36 46.58 0.38
CA ASN A 359 6.59 45.54 -0.63
C ASN A 359 8.00 44.92 -0.52
N LEU A 360 9.04 45.75 -0.47
CA LEU A 360 10.42 45.27 -0.59
C LEU A 360 10.93 44.62 0.71
N LEU A 361 10.63 45.20 1.88
CA LEU A 361 10.97 44.62 3.18
C LEU A 361 10.29 43.26 3.43
N PRO A 362 8.97 43.06 3.25
CA PRO A 362 8.36 41.74 3.43
C PRO A 362 8.87 40.73 2.39
N LEU A 363 9.13 41.14 1.15
CA LEU A 363 9.73 40.25 0.16
C LEU A 363 11.14 39.81 0.59
N SER A 364 11.97 40.72 1.10
CA SER A 364 13.30 40.35 1.64
C SER A 364 13.20 39.41 2.85
N LYS A 365 12.21 39.60 3.73
CA LYS A 365 11.95 38.73 4.88
C LYS A 365 11.52 37.33 4.44
N THR A 366 10.62 37.23 3.46
CA THR A 366 10.18 35.94 2.90
C THR A 366 11.32 35.23 2.17
N GLN A 367 12.12 35.95 1.38
CA GLN A 367 13.32 35.39 0.75
C GLN A 367 14.30 34.85 1.79
N ARG A 368 14.53 35.59 2.88
CA ARG A 368 15.39 35.12 3.98
C ARG A 368 14.80 33.90 4.69
N ALA A 369 13.50 33.88 4.93
CA ALA A 369 12.82 32.72 5.52
C ALA A 369 12.91 31.48 4.62
N LEU A 370 12.67 31.63 3.32
CA LEU A 370 12.81 30.56 2.33
C LEU A 370 14.25 30.06 2.22
N ALA A 371 15.25 30.96 2.25
CA ALA A 371 16.65 30.58 2.27
C ALA A 371 17.01 29.77 3.53
N LEU A 372 16.50 30.17 4.70
CA LEU A 372 16.67 29.41 5.95
C LEU A 372 16.00 28.03 5.88
N GLN A 373 14.78 27.95 5.34
CA GLN A 373 14.08 26.68 5.13
C GLN A 373 14.84 25.77 4.16
N LYS A 374 15.32 26.31 3.03
CA LYS A 374 16.15 25.58 2.07
C LYS A 374 17.40 25.02 2.74
N ASN A 375 18.12 25.83 3.51
CA ASN A 375 19.34 25.41 4.20
C ASN A 375 19.05 24.35 5.27
N TYR A 376 17.94 24.48 5.99
CA TYR A 376 17.49 23.49 6.97
C TYR A 376 17.15 22.15 6.30
N LEU A 377 16.35 22.17 5.22
CA LEU A 377 15.97 20.97 4.48
C LEU A 377 17.18 20.33 3.80
N SER A 378 18.09 21.11 3.23
CA SER A 378 19.33 20.56 2.67
C SER A 378 20.22 19.94 3.75
N GLY A 379 20.29 20.56 4.94
CA GLY A 379 21.03 20.02 6.07
C GLY A 379 20.40 18.76 6.67
N LEU A 380 19.07 18.65 6.63
CA LEU A 380 18.37 17.43 7.03
C LEU A 380 18.59 16.32 6.00
N LEU A 381 18.45 16.63 4.70
CA LEU A 381 18.68 15.67 3.62
C LEU A 381 20.11 15.13 3.65
N THR A 382 21.13 15.97 3.84
CA THR A 382 22.52 15.50 3.93
C THR A 382 22.77 14.64 5.15
N LYS A 383 22.14 14.94 6.30
CA LYS A 383 22.19 14.07 7.48
C LYS A 383 21.57 12.71 7.17
N GLU A 384 20.34 12.68 6.66
CA GLU A 384 19.65 11.43 6.31
C GLU A 384 20.40 10.64 5.23
N ARG A 385 21.00 11.32 4.25
CA ARG A 385 21.85 10.68 3.25
C ARG A 385 23.10 10.06 3.87
N SER A 386 23.77 10.76 4.79
CA SER A 386 24.96 10.20 5.46
C SER A 386 24.62 9.05 6.42
N THR A 387 23.47 9.10 7.11
CA THR A 387 23.02 8.02 8.00
C THR A 387 22.64 6.78 7.19
N THR A 388 21.88 6.93 6.10
CA THR A 388 21.54 5.82 5.19
C THR A 388 22.78 5.21 4.55
N LEU A 389 23.71 6.02 4.04
CA LEU A 389 24.99 5.52 3.52
C LEU A 389 25.78 4.74 4.57
N ARG A 390 25.84 5.22 5.82
CA ARG A 390 26.52 4.51 6.90
C ARG A 390 25.88 3.16 7.20
N ILE A 391 24.55 3.09 7.21
CA ILE A 391 23.81 1.85 7.44
C ILE A 391 24.04 0.89 6.26
N LEU A 392 23.94 1.36 5.02
CA LEU A 392 24.15 0.54 3.83
C LEU A 392 25.58 0.00 3.75
N ASN A 393 26.60 0.81 4.07
CA ASN A 393 27.99 0.34 4.13
C ASN A 393 28.19 -0.70 5.24
N ARG A 394 27.55 -0.54 6.40
CA ARG A 394 27.58 -1.56 7.44
C ARG A 394 26.92 -2.85 6.98
N LEU A 395 25.75 -2.76 6.34
CA LEU A 395 25.06 -3.92 5.79
C LEU A 395 25.88 -4.59 4.69
N SER A 396 26.60 -3.83 3.87
CA SER A 396 27.50 -4.42 2.86
C SER A 396 28.67 -5.16 3.50
N ASP A 397 29.26 -4.63 4.57
CA ASP A 397 30.34 -5.29 5.31
C ASP A 397 29.85 -6.57 6.00
N GLU A 398 28.59 -6.61 6.45
CA GLU A 398 27.94 -7.77 7.06
C GLU A 398 27.42 -8.78 6.02
N SER A 399 27.39 -8.42 4.73
CA SER A 399 26.84 -9.27 3.68
C SER A 399 27.83 -10.28 3.12
N HIS A 400 27.40 -11.54 3.00
CA HIS A 400 28.12 -12.57 2.25
C HIS A 400 27.76 -12.60 0.77
N LEU A 401 26.62 -11.99 0.42
CA LEU A 401 26.05 -12.03 -0.92
C LEU A 401 26.78 -11.08 -1.90
N LEU A 402 27.24 -9.90 -1.46
CA LEU A 402 27.95 -8.96 -2.34
C LEU A 402 29.36 -9.45 -2.76
N PRO A 403 30.17 -10.07 -1.87
CA PRO A 403 31.43 -10.68 -2.28
C PRO A 403 31.28 -11.84 -3.27
N GLU A 404 30.21 -12.64 -3.13
CA GLU A 404 29.93 -13.78 -4.00
C GLU A 404 29.46 -13.35 -5.39
N TYR A 405 28.67 -12.28 -5.48
CA TYR A 405 28.14 -11.74 -6.75
C TYR A 405 28.52 -10.26 -6.94
N PRO A 406 29.80 -9.94 -7.20
CA PRO A 406 30.24 -8.57 -7.32
C PRO A 406 29.81 -7.96 -8.67
N LEU A 407 29.24 -6.75 -8.62
CA LEU A 407 29.10 -5.92 -9.81
C LEU A 407 30.47 -5.48 -10.33
N LEU A 408 30.84 -5.95 -11.52
CA LEU A 408 32.13 -5.64 -12.18
C LEU A 408 32.31 -4.13 -12.42
N THR A 409 31.23 -3.37 -12.54
CA THR A 409 31.24 -1.91 -12.72
C THR A 409 31.78 -1.14 -11.51
N HIS A 410 31.69 -1.70 -10.30
CA HIS A 410 32.11 -1.04 -9.06
C HIS A 410 33.48 -1.47 -8.55
N GLN A 411 34.09 -2.51 -9.16
CA GLN A 411 35.43 -2.94 -8.78
C GLN A 411 36.49 -1.87 -9.12
N PRO A 412 37.44 -1.58 -8.21
CA PRO A 412 38.45 -0.54 -8.42
C PRO A 412 39.32 -0.77 -9.66
N ARG A 413 39.47 -2.03 -10.09
CA ARG A 413 40.23 -2.42 -11.29
C ARG A 413 39.52 -2.08 -12.60
N PHE A 414 38.19 -2.00 -12.59
CA PHE A 414 37.36 -1.76 -13.79
C PHE A 414 36.81 -0.33 -13.90
N LYS A 415 36.98 0.50 -12.86
CA LYS A 415 36.62 1.94 -12.87
C LYS A 415 37.24 2.70 -14.06
N HIS A 416 38.43 2.31 -14.52
CA HIS A 416 39.10 2.95 -15.66
C HIS A 416 38.51 2.58 -17.03
N ILE A 417 37.79 1.46 -17.15
CA ILE A 417 37.20 1.00 -18.43
C ILE A 417 35.80 1.60 -18.62
N SER A 418 35.01 1.68 -17.55
CA SER A 418 33.70 2.36 -17.56
C SER A 418 33.84 3.88 -17.78
N SER A 419 34.93 4.50 -17.29
CA SER A 419 35.21 5.92 -17.54
C SER A 419 35.48 6.25 -19.01
N ARG A 420 35.92 5.29 -19.84
CA ARG A 420 36.18 5.53 -21.27
C ARG A 420 34.89 5.51 -22.10
N HIS A 421 33.90 4.71 -21.70
CA HIS A 421 32.59 4.63 -22.36
C HIS A 421 31.62 5.74 -21.90
N ALA A 422 31.88 6.37 -20.75
CA ALA A 422 31.11 7.51 -20.25
C ALA A 422 31.56 8.88 -20.81
N THR A 423 32.35 8.91 -21.89
CA THR A 423 32.85 10.17 -22.49
C THR A 423 31.89 10.84 -23.48
N SER A 424 30.70 10.27 -23.73
CA SER A 424 29.68 10.89 -24.59
C SER A 424 28.50 11.53 -23.84
N ALA A 425 28.43 11.42 -22.51
CA ALA A 425 27.33 12.01 -21.72
C ALA A 425 27.81 13.21 -20.91
N THR A 426 28.13 14.30 -21.60
CA THR A 426 28.40 15.60 -20.99
C THR A 426 27.12 16.12 -20.34
N GLY A 427 26.89 15.83 -19.05
CA GLY A 427 25.84 16.49 -18.26
C GLY A 427 25.05 15.66 -17.26
N LEU A 428 25.24 14.33 -17.16
CA LEU A 428 24.49 13.55 -16.16
C LEU A 428 25.10 13.73 -14.76
N PRO A 429 24.33 14.13 -13.73
CA PRO A 429 24.85 14.21 -12.37
C PRO A 429 25.35 12.83 -11.95
N LYS A 430 26.51 12.80 -11.27
CA LYS A 430 27.04 11.56 -10.68
C LYS A 430 25.90 10.84 -9.94
N PRO A 431 25.62 9.56 -10.23
CA PRO A 431 24.58 8.84 -9.54
C PRO A 431 24.84 8.92 -8.03
N ASP A 432 23.79 9.07 -7.25
CA ASP A 432 23.89 9.11 -5.80
C ASP A 432 24.54 7.81 -5.30
N GLU A 433 25.55 7.92 -4.42
CA GLU A 433 26.25 6.77 -3.83
C GLU A 433 25.27 5.74 -3.23
N VAL A 434 24.15 6.21 -2.67
CA VAL A 434 23.08 5.33 -2.15
C VAL A 434 22.49 4.46 -3.25
N VAL A 435 22.21 5.06 -4.41
CA VAL A 435 21.63 4.36 -5.57
C VAL A 435 22.63 3.35 -6.10
N THR A 436 23.91 3.71 -6.20
CA THR A 436 24.94 2.77 -6.68
C THR A 436 25.10 1.54 -5.77
N LEU A 437 24.99 1.73 -4.45
CA LEU A 437 25.01 0.61 -3.50
C LEU A 437 23.75 -0.25 -3.64
N ALA A 438 22.57 0.37 -3.77
CA ALA A 438 21.32 -0.36 -3.99
C ALA A 438 21.33 -1.18 -5.29
N GLU A 439 21.88 -0.64 -6.38
CA GLU A 439 22.08 -1.36 -7.65
C GLU A 439 22.96 -2.61 -7.46
N SER A 440 24.01 -2.51 -6.66
CA SER A 440 24.88 -3.67 -6.35
C SER A 440 24.16 -4.79 -5.60
N TRP A 441 23.29 -4.42 -4.67
CA TRP A 441 22.46 -5.38 -3.97
C TRP A 441 21.41 -6.01 -4.87
N ALA A 442 20.73 -5.21 -5.70
CA ALA A 442 19.72 -5.71 -6.63
C ALA A 442 20.33 -6.72 -7.62
N PHE A 443 21.48 -6.39 -8.20
CA PHE A 443 22.19 -7.31 -9.08
C PHE A 443 22.63 -8.58 -8.37
N ALA A 444 23.25 -8.45 -7.20
CA ALA A 444 23.74 -9.60 -6.46
C ALA A 444 22.59 -10.52 -6.02
N SER A 445 21.44 -9.95 -5.62
CA SER A 445 20.26 -10.76 -5.26
C SER A 445 19.66 -11.47 -6.47
N GLU A 446 19.65 -10.82 -7.63
CA GLU A 446 19.16 -11.44 -8.86
C GLU A 446 20.10 -12.55 -9.35
N ALA A 447 21.42 -12.34 -9.24
CA ALA A 447 22.43 -13.33 -9.56
C ALA A 447 22.36 -14.54 -8.61
N ALA A 448 22.18 -14.31 -7.30
CA ALA A 448 21.98 -15.38 -6.33
C ALA A 448 20.70 -16.19 -6.63
N ALA A 449 19.58 -15.52 -6.88
CA ALA A 449 18.32 -16.18 -7.20
C ALA A 449 18.43 -17.04 -8.49
N ARG A 450 19.11 -16.53 -9.52
CA ARG A 450 19.37 -17.30 -10.75
C ARG A 450 20.26 -18.52 -10.47
N ASN A 451 21.30 -18.37 -9.66
CA ASN A 451 22.20 -19.49 -9.34
C ASN A 451 21.49 -20.56 -8.50
N GLU A 452 20.71 -20.16 -7.49
CA GLU A 452 19.89 -21.08 -6.69
C GLU A 452 18.88 -21.82 -7.57
N HIS A 453 18.22 -21.12 -8.50
CA HIS A 453 17.30 -21.74 -9.44
C HIS A 453 17.99 -22.79 -10.31
N GLN A 454 19.14 -22.44 -10.90
CA GLN A 454 19.93 -23.37 -11.72
C GLN A 454 20.40 -24.58 -10.91
N TYR A 455 20.82 -24.38 -9.66
CA TYR A 455 21.21 -25.47 -8.77
C TYR A 455 20.04 -26.40 -8.44
N ILE A 456 18.85 -25.85 -8.19
CA ILE A 456 17.65 -26.64 -7.94
C ILE A 456 17.25 -27.42 -9.21
N GLU A 457 17.31 -26.80 -10.39
CA GLU A 457 17.04 -27.46 -11.66
C GLU A 457 18.02 -28.62 -11.92
N GLU A 458 19.31 -28.42 -11.66
CA GLU A 458 20.33 -29.48 -11.78
C GLU A 458 20.04 -30.63 -10.80
N LYS A 459 19.73 -30.33 -9.53
CA LYS A 459 19.38 -31.37 -8.54
C LYS A 459 18.06 -32.06 -8.82
N LEU A 460 17.10 -31.37 -9.41
CA LEU A 460 15.84 -31.97 -9.86
C LEU A 460 16.11 -32.90 -11.03
N ALA A 461 16.94 -32.50 -12.01
CA ALA A 461 17.34 -33.34 -13.12
C ALA A 461 18.09 -34.59 -12.64
N GLU A 462 19.08 -34.45 -11.76
CA GLU A 462 19.78 -35.60 -11.14
C GLU A 462 18.80 -36.53 -10.39
N GLY A 463 17.85 -35.95 -9.64
CA GLY A 463 16.82 -36.72 -8.93
C GLY A 463 15.87 -37.46 -9.88
N GLN A 464 15.50 -36.84 -11.00
CA GLN A 464 14.66 -37.44 -12.03
C GLN A 464 15.38 -38.57 -12.74
N GLU A 465 16.65 -38.39 -13.10
CA GLU A 465 17.49 -39.44 -13.69
C GLU A 465 17.62 -40.63 -12.73
N ALA A 466 17.93 -40.37 -11.45
CA ALA A 466 18.01 -41.43 -10.44
C ALA A 466 16.67 -42.14 -10.21
N ALA A 467 15.54 -41.42 -10.29
CA ALA A 467 14.21 -42.02 -10.22
C ALA A 467 13.91 -42.91 -11.43
N THR A 468 14.22 -42.45 -12.65
CA THR A 468 14.05 -43.26 -13.87
C THR A 468 14.97 -44.47 -13.89
N ASP A 469 16.20 -44.35 -13.37
CA ASP A 469 17.12 -45.47 -13.24
C ASP A 469 16.59 -46.50 -12.24
N ALA A 470 16.05 -46.04 -11.11
CA ALA A 470 15.42 -46.93 -10.12
C ALA A 470 14.17 -47.62 -10.69
N GLU A 471 13.32 -46.89 -11.42
CA GLU A 471 12.18 -47.47 -12.14
C GLU A 471 12.63 -48.53 -13.15
N HIS A 472 13.68 -48.26 -13.93
CA HIS A 472 14.23 -49.22 -14.88
C HIS A 472 14.76 -50.47 -14.18
N VAL A 473 15.54 -50.32 -13.10
CA VAL A 473 16.04 -51.45 -12.31
C VAL A 473 14.88 -52.25 -11.70
N LEU A 474 13.82 -51.60 -11.22
CA LEU A 474 12.63 -52.29 -10.74
C LEU A 474 11.96 -53.07 -11.88
N GLN A 475 11.78 -52.46 -13.05
CA GLN A 475 11.24 -53.16 -14.23
C GLN A 475 12.08 -54.39 -14.58
N GLU A 476 13.42 -54.29 -14.58
CA GLU A 476 14.30 -55.44 -14.81
C GLU A 476 14.11 -56.54 -13.77
N VAL A 477 14.01 -56.20 -12.48
CA VAL A 477 13.77 -57.16 -11.40
C VAL A 477 12.42 -57.84 -11.57
N TYR A 478 11.36 -57.08 -11.84
CA TYR A 478 10.01 -57.61 -12.08
C TYR A 478 9.97 -58.51 -13.32
N ASN A 479 10.66 -58.13 -14.40
CA ASN A 479 10.85 -58.95 -15.59
C ASN A 479 11.58 -60.26 -15.27
N MET A 480 12.61 -60.26 -14.42
CA MET A 480 13.28 -61.50 -13.97
C MET A 480 12.31 -62.43 -13.21
N PHE A 481 11.32 -61.87 -12.51
CA PHE A 481 10.27 -62.62 -11.84
C PHE A 481 9.07 -62.95 -12.74
N ASN A 482 9.08 -62.53 -14.01
CA ASN A 482 7.97 -62.60 -14.96
C ASN A 482 6.66 -62.00 -14.41
N GLN A 483 6.76 -60.87 -13.69
CA GLN A 483 5.63 -60.10 -13.20
C GLN A 483 5.64 -58.72 -13.90
N ASP A 484 4.47 -58.21 -14.28
CA ASP A 484 4.36 -56.90 -14.91
C ASP A 484 4.30 -55.81 -13.84
N LEU A 485 5.28 -54.89 -13.83
CA LEU A 485 5.36 -53.79 -12.85
C LEU A 485 4.13 -52.87 -12.90
N GLU A 486 3.54 -52.65 -14.07
CA GLU A 486 2.34 -51.81 -14.22
C GLU A 486 1.09 -52.44 -13.62
N GLU A 487 0.99 -53.78 -13.63
CA GLU A 487 -0.14 -54.52 -13.06
C GLU A 487 -0.07 -54.49 -11.52
N THR A 488 1.12 -54.61 -10.94
CA THR A 488 1.31 -54.52 -9.48
C THR A 488 1.12 -53.10 -8.92
N LEU A 489 1.54 -52.07 -9.64
CA LEU A 489 1.28 -50.67 -9.27
C LEU A 489 -0.21 -50.30 -9.39
N ARG A 490 -0.93 -50.83 -10.39
CA ARG A 490 -2.40 -50.68 -10.49
C ARG A 490 -3.14 -51.39 -9.37
N ASP A 491 -2.73 -52.61 -9.03
CA ASP A 491 -3.30 -53.37 -7.93
C ASP A 491 -3.10 -52.65 -6.59
N GLN A 492 -1.95 -51.98 -6.40
CA GLN A 492 -1.65 -51.21 -5.20
C GLN A 492 -2.50 -49.94 -5.08
N GLN A 493 -2.69 -49.18 -6.17
CA GLN A 493 -3.62 -48.03 -6.18
C GLN A 493 -5.08 -48.44 -5.91
N SER A 494 -5.53 -49.58 -6.42
CA SER A 494 -6.87 -50.11 -6.12
C SER A 494 -7.03 -50.59 -4.67
N SER A 495 -5.93 -50.99 -4.03
CA SER A 495 -5.89 -51.38 -2.62
C SER A 495 -5.75 -50.17 -1.67
N GLU A 496 -5.27 -49.02 -2.16
CA GLU A 496 -5.09 -47.82 -1.35
C GLU A 496 -6.39 -47.03 -1.14
N GLU A 497 -7.38 -47.15 -2.04
CA GLU A 497 -8.73 -46.59 -1.82
C GLU A 497 -9.46 -47.26 -0.62
N ASP A 498 -9.13 -48.52 -0.30
CA ASP A 498 -9.67 -49.25 0.86
C ASP A 498 -8.78 -49.14 2.12
N SER A 499 -7.59 -48.55 2.01
CA SER A 499 -6.61 -48.45 3.11
C SER A 499 -6.67 -47.09 3.80
N ASN A 500 -7.83 -46.78 4.41
CA ASN A 500 -7.90 -45.72 5.41
C ASN A 500 -6.97 -46.04 6.59
N ASP A 501 -5.94 -45.20 6.73
CA ASP A 501 -5.26 -44.83 7.97
C ASP A 501 -4.76 -45.99 8.85
N ILE A 502 -3.55 -46.47 8.54
CA ILE A 502 -2.81 -47.49 9.30
C ILE A 502 -2.74 -47.15 10.80
N TRP A 503 -2.71 -45.86 11.16
CA TRP A 503 -2.62 -45.39 12.55
C TRP A 503 -3.95 -45.39 13.31
N ALA A 504 -5.09 -45.54 12.63
CA ALA A 504 -6.41 -45.64 13.27
C ALA A 504 -6.79 -47.10 13.61
N SER A 505 -6.10 -48.09 13.01
CA SER A 505 -6.47 -49.51 13.10
C SER A 505 -6.04 -50.20 14.40
N GLU A 506 -5.03 -49.69 15.11
CA GLU A 506 -4.48 -50.34 16.30
C GLU A 506 -5.37 -50.19 17.56
N ALA A 507 -6.30 -49.23 17.56
CA ALA A 507 -7.19 -48.97 18.72
C ALA A 507 -8.51 -49.74 18.68
N ARG A 508 -8.83 -50.49 17.62
CA ARG A 508 -10.10 -51.23 17.50
C ARG A 508 -9.90 -52.62 16.90
N SER A 509 -9.92 -53.61 17.79
CA SER A 509 -10.55 -54.93 17.66
C SER A 509 -9.64 -56.11 18.03
N THR A 510 -9.83 -56.60 19.25
CA THR A 510 -9.84 -58.04 19.47
C THR A 510 -11.23 -58.55 19.07
N ARG A 511 -11.26 -59.64 18.29
CA ARG A 511 -12.44 -60.39 17.80
C ARG A 511 -13.11 -59.85 16.53
N SER A 512 -12.72 -60.41 15.38
CA SER A 512 -13.49 -61.48 14.71
C SER A 512 -12.88 -61.78 13.34
N ARG A 513 -12.34 -63.00 13.19
CA ARG A 513 -11.99 -63.56 11.89
C ARG A 513 -13.27 -64.07 11.25
N THR A 514 -13.70 -63.48 10.14
CA THR A 514 -14.50 -64.18 9.14
C THR A 514 -13.93 -63.99 7.74
N ARG A 515 -13.97 -65.11 7.04
CA ARG A 515 -13.36 -65.49 5.77
C ARG A 515 -13.93 -64.65 4.62
N ALA A 516 -13.11 -63.77 4.03
CA ALA A 516 -13.38 -63.20 2.72
C ALA A 516 -12.60 -63.99 1.66
N THR A 517 -13.33 -64.53 0.69
CA THR A 517 -12.85 -65.30 -0.45
C THR A 517 -12.06 -64.38 -1.40
N ARG A 518 -10.73 -64.45 -1.32
CA ARG A 518 -9.83 -63.87 -2.32
C ARG A 518 -9.92 -64.72 -3.59
N SER A 519 -10.50 -64.17 -4.66
CA SER A 519 -10.35 -64.72 -6.00
C SER A 519 -8.86 -64.78 -6.33
N GLN A 520 -8.32 -66.00 -6.41
CA GLN A 520 -6.93 -66.23 -6.76
C GLN A 520 -6.76 -65.93 -8.24
N GLN A 521 -6.23 -64.75 -8.57
CA GLN A 521 -5.53 -64.61 -9.83
C GLN A 521 -4.25 -65.44 -9.73
N HIS A 522 -4.08 -66.38 -10.66
CA HIS A 522 -2.92 -67.27 -10.67
C HIS A 522 -1.65 -66.43 -10.86
N PRO A 523 -0.64 -66.58 -9.99
CA PRO A 523 0.65 -65.95 -10.24
C PRO A 523 1.19 -66.52 -11.55
N ARG A 524 1.32 -65.70 -12.59
CA ARG A 524 2.09 -66.07 -13.78
C ARG A 524 3.56 -65.91 -13.42
N GLY A 525 4.32 -67.00 -13.54
CA GLY A 525 5.76 -66.99 -13.26
C GLY A 525 6.36 -68.39 -13.24
N PRO A 526 7.70 -68.52 -13.32
CA PRO A 526 8.39 -69.82 -13.34
C PRO A 526 8.11 -70.66 -12.08
N TRP A 527 7.78 -69.99 -10.98
CA TRP A 527 7.45 -70.58 -9.67
C TRP A 527 5.97 -70.98 -9.52
N ALA A 528 5.10 -70.62 -10.46
CA ALA A 528 3.69 -71.01 -10.44
C ALA A 528 3.50 -72.53 -10.50
N LYS A 529 4.46 -73.25 -11.09
CA LYS A 529 4.49 -74.71 -11.17
C LYS A 529 4.90 -75.41 -9.87
N LEU A 530 5.34 -74.67 -8.85
CA LEU A 530 5.81 -75.23 -7.58
C LEU A 530 4.70 -75.34 -6.53
N ASN A 531 3.52 -74.79 -6.81
CA ASN A 531 2.32 -75.01 -6.01
C ASN A 531 1.78 -76.40 -6.33
N GLY A 532 2.21 -77.38 -5.52
CA GLY A 532 1.99 -78.82 -5.70
C GLY A 532 0.53 -79.26 -5.75
N GLN A 533 -0.09 -79.12 -6.93
CA GLN A 533 -1.18 -79.98 -7.35
C GLN A 533 -0.66 -80.91 -8.44
N LEU A 534 -0.02 -82.00 -8.01
CA LEU A 534 0.11 -83.19 -8.85
C LEU A 534 -1.31 -83.70 -9.11
N GLY A 535 -1.71 -83.70 -10.38
CA GLY A 535 -2.99 -84.26 -10.81
C GLY A 535 -3.11 -85.71 -10.37
N ILE A 536 -4.18 -86.02 -9.65
CA ILE A 536 -4.71 -87.38 -9.59
C ILE A 536 -5.40 -87.59 -10.94
N ALA A 537 -4.72 -88.29 -11.85
CA ALA A 537 -5.36 -88.96 -12.97
C ALA A 537 -5.70 -90.39 -12.52
N GLU A 538 -6.89 -90.85 -12.91
CA GLU A 538 -7.44 -92.20 -12.68
C GLU A 538 -6.49 -93.33 -13.12
#